data_AF-A0A4Y2X7M8-F1
#
_entry.id   AF-A0A4Y2X7M8-F1
#
_cell.length_a   1.000
_cell.length_b   1.000
_cell.length_c   1.000
_cell.angle_alpha   90.00
_cell.angle_beta   90.00
_cell.angle_gamma   90.00
#
_symmetry.space_group_name_H-M   'P 1'
#
loop_
_entity.id
_entity.type
_entity.pdbx_description
1 polymer ?
#
loop_
_entity_poly.entity_id
_entity_poly.type
_entity_poly.pdbx_seq_one_letter_code
_entity_poly.pdbx_strand_id
1 'polypeptide(L)'
;MEINNKVLEFMPGNETVYKAVDMIMSEDPQDQLTFPEEFLNSLTPTGLPPYELKLKIGCIVMLLRNLAPSKGLCNGTRLIITKLQPNIIQAKSIDGTETFLIPRIPLIPSQTSMPFKFKRMQFPIRLAFSMTINK
;
A
#
# COMPACT_ATOMS: atom_id res chain seq x y z
N MET A 1 1.10 -4.40 12.65
CA MET A 1 1.86 -3.58 11.66
C MET A 1 3.09 -2.92 12.27
N GLU A 2 3.08 -2.57 13.56
CA GLU A 2 4.18 -1.86 14.23
C GLU A 2 5.56 -2.53 14.08
N ILE A 3 5.60 -3.86 14.11
CA ILE A 3 6.84 -4.65 13.89
C ILE A 3 7.45 -4.38 12.51
N ASN A 4 6.63 -4.26 11.46
CA ASN A 4 7.16 -4.05 10.10
C ASN A 4 7.82 -2.67 9.97
N ASN A 5 7.25 -1.65 10.62
CA ASN A 5 7.84 -0.32 10.65
C ASN A 5 9.12 -0.29 11.50
N LYS A 6 9.11 -0.94 12.68
CA LYS A 6 10.31 -1.10 13.51
C LYS A 6 11.45 -1.79 12.76
N VAL A 7 11.17 -2.88 12.05
CA VAL A 7 12.18 -3.57 11.23
C VAL A 7 12.72 -2.65 10.13
N LEU A 8 11.86 -1.86 9.49
CA LEU A 8 12.28 -0.90 8.47
C LEU A 8 13.24 0.16 9.04
N GLU A 9 13.01 0.65 10.27
CA GLU A 9 13.88 1.63 10.93
C GLU A 9 15.33 1.11 11.05
N PHE A 10 15.50 -0.16 11.41
CA PHE A 10 16.83 -0.78 11.54
C PHE A 10 17.49 -1.14 10.21
N MET A 11 16.77 -1.12 9.09
CA MET A 11 17.39 -1.37 7.78
C MET A 11 18.31 -0.23 7.37
N PRO A 12 19.48 -0.53 6.76
CA PRO A 12 20.34 0.50 6.20
C PRO A 12 19.66 1.20 5.01
N GLY A 13 20.13 2.41 4.70
CA GLY A 13 19.67 3.20 3.55
C GLY A 13 18.57 4.22 3.89
N ASN A 14 18.32 5.11 2.93
CA ASN A 14 17.41 6.22 3.10
C ASN A 14 15.95 5.76 3.02
N GLU A 15 15.14 6.22 3.97
CA GLU A 15 13.70 6.06 3.93
C GLU A 15 13.09 7.00 2.88
N THR A 16 12.13 6.48 2.12
CA THR A 16 11.22 7.28 1.27
C THR A 16 9.81 7.11 1.80
N VAL A 17 9.09 8.23 1.97
CA VAL A 17 7.71 8.25 2.44
C VAL A 17 6.79 8.63 1.27
N TYR A 18 5.82 7.76 0.99
CA TYR A 18 4.77 8.00 0.01
C TYR A 18 3.45 8.28 0.72
N LYS A 19 2.99 9.53 0.69
CA LYS A 19 1.65 9.90 1.17
C LYS A 19 0.60 9.56 0.13
N ALA A 20 -0.49 8.94 0.54
CA ALA A 20 -1.62 8.63 -0.32
C ALA A 20 -2.46 9.89 -0.60
N VAL A 21 -3.43 9.75 -1.49
CA VAL A 21 -4.51 10.74 -1.65
C VAL A 21 -5.82 9.99 -1.41
N ASP A 22 -6.55 10.39 -0.37
CA ASP A 22 -7.84 9.80 -0.02
C ASP A 22 -8.97 10.70 -0.48
N MET A 23 -10.03 10.09 -1.02
CA MET A 23 -11.19 10.81 -1.52
C MET A 23 -12.46 10.05 -1.16
N ILE A 24 -13.42 10.76 -0.56
CA ILE A 24 -14.77 10.24 -0.39
C ILE A 24 -15.37 9.92 -1.77
N MET A 25 -16.13 8.84 -1.86
CA MET A 25 -16.86 8.45 -3.05
C MET A 25 -18.35 8.76 -2.84
N SER A 26 -18.64 10.05 -2.62
CA SER A 26 -20.00 10.59 -2.50
C SER A 26 -20.09 11.89 -3.30
N GLU A 27 -21.24 12.12 -3.91
CA GLU A 27 -21.58 13.37 -4.60
C GLU A 27 -22.26 14.37 -3.66
N ASP A 28 -22.64 13.95 -2.44
CA ASP A 28 -23.23 14.83 -1.44
C ASP A 28 -22.15 15.73 -0.81
N PRO A 29 -22.25 17.07 -0.95
CA PRO A 29 -21.32 17.99 -0.29
C PRO A 29 -21.30 17.86 1.23
N GLN A 30 -22.41 17.42 1.86
CA GLN A 30 -22.47 17.20 3.30
C GLN A 30 -21.57 16.05 3.75
N ASP A 31 -21.39 15.03 2.91
CA ASP A 31 -20.48 13.92 3.21
C ASP A 31 -19.02 14.38 3.22
N GLN A 32 -18.64 15.34 2.37
CA GLN A 32 -17.29 15.90 2.36
C GLN A 32 -16.97 16.68 3.65
N LEU A 33 -17.98 17.36 4.22
CA LEU A 33 -17.87 18.04 5.50
C LEU A 33 -17.87 17.06 6.68
N THR A 34 -18.66 15.99 6.58
CA THR A 34 -18.80 14.97 7.63
C THR A 34 -17.58 14.07 7.72
N PHE A 35 -16.94 13.78 6.58
CA PHE A 35 -15.78 12.89 6.46
C PHE A 35 -14.59 13.64 5.85
N PRO A 36 -13.94 14.53 6.62
CA PRO A 36 -12.82 15.32 6.13
C PRO A 36 -11.61 14.43 5.77
N GLU A 37 -10.71 14.94 4.92
CA GLU A 37 -9.56 14.17 4.44
C GLU A 37 -8.67 13.67 5.58
N GLU A 38 -8.47 14.44 6.65
CA GLU A 38 -7.69 14.03 7.82
C GLU A 38 -8.29 12.80 8.50
N PHE A 39 -9.63 12.72 8.54
CA PHE A 39 -10.33 11.55 9.05
C PHE A 39 -10.13 10.35 8.12
N LEU A 40 -10.13 10.53 6.79
CA LEU A 40 -9.89 9.45 5.83
C LEU A 40 -8.43 8.95 5.89
N ASN A 41 -7.47 9.87 5.96
CA ASN A 41 -6.03 9.60 6.09
C ASN A 41 -5.72 8.81 7.39
N SER A 42 -6.52 9.09 8.41
CA SER A 42 -6.91 8.24 9.54
C SER A 42 -6.86 6.72 9.38
N LEU A 43 -7.58 6.28 8.34
CA LEU A 43 -8.12 4.95 8.24
C LEU A 43 -7.14 4.06 7.50
N THR A 44 -6.96 2.83 7.96
CA THR A 44 -6.27 1.79 7.19
C THR A 44 -7.10 0.52 7.25
N PRO A 45 -8.26 0.48 6.57
CA PRO A 45 -9.11 -0.69 6.54
C PRO A 45 -8.39 -1.85 5.85
N THR A 46 -8.86 -3.07 6.13
CA THR A 46 -8.29 -4.29 5.55
C THR A 46 -8.29 -4.21 4.02
N GLY A 47 -7.15 -4.59 3.43
CA GLY A 47 -6.99 -4.57 1.98
C GLY A 47 -6.61 -3.21 1.39
N LEU A 48 -6.42 -2.16 2.20
CA LEU A 48 -5.76 -0.93 1.78
C LEU A 48 -4.31 -0.84 2.31
N PRO A 49 -3.40 -0.20 1.54
CA PRO A 49 -2.11 0.22 2.06
C PRO A 49 -2.29 1.36 3.07
N PRO A 50 -1.32 1.58 3.98
CA PRO A 50 -1.34 2.73 4.88
C PRO A 50 -1.35 4.06 4.11
N TYR A 51 -1.89 5.11 4.73
CA TYR A 51 -1.85 6.47 4.17
C TYR A 51 -0.40 6.91 3.93
N GLU A 52 0.45 6.77 4.95
CA GLU A 52 1.90 6.94 4.81
C GLU A 52 2.57 5.58 4.59
N LEU A 53 3.04 5.34 3.37
CA LEU A 53 3.80 4.15 3.02
C LEU A 53 5.30 4.49 3.07
N LYS A 54 5.97 3.98 4.11
CA LYS A 54 7.42 4.13 4.32
C LYS A 54 8.15 2.93 3.71
N LEU A 55 9.17 3.19 2.90
CA LEU A 55 9.94 2.17 2.20
C LEU A 55 11.43 2.50 2.18
N LYS A 56 12.27 1.46 2.10
CA LYS A 56 13.71 1.53 1.85
C LYS A 56 14.06 0.58 0.71
N ILE A 57 15.12 0.86 -0.03
CA ILE A 57 15.66 -0.10 -1.01
C ILE A 57 16.07 -1.38 -0.26
N GLY A 58 15.72 -2.53 -0.81
CA GLY A 58 15.97 -3.85 -0.23
C GLY A 58 14.86 -4.37 0.71
N CYS A 59 13.87 -3.55 1.09
CA CYS A 59 12.78 -4.04 1.93
C CYS A 59 11.88 -5.03 1.19
N ILE A 60 11.28 -5.96 1.95
CA ILE A 60 10.32 -6.93 1.42
C ILE A 60 8.91 -6.36 1.56
N VAL A 61 8.21 -6.29 0.42
CA VAL A 61 6.82 -5.86 0.35
C VAL A 61 5.94 -6.99 -0.17
N MET A 62 4.64 -6.87 0.05
CA MET A 62 3.61 -7.77 -0.45
C MET A 62 2.58 -6.97 -1.27
N LEU A 63 2.22 -7.48 -2.44
CA LEU A 63 1.13 -6.93 -3.26
C LEU A 63 -0.24 -7.13 -2.59
N LEU A 64 -1.09 -6.13 -2.69
CA LEU A 64 -2.46 -6.09 -2.15
C LEU A 64 -3.53 -6.27 -3.23
N ARG A 65 -3.14 -6.20 -4.51
CA ARG A 65 -4.03 -6.35 -5.67
C ARG A 65 -3.32 -7.12 -6.77
N ASN A 66 -4.12 -7.77 -7.60
CA ASN A 66 -3.67 -8.35 -8.85
C ASN A 66 -3.29 -7.23 -9.83
N LEU A 67 -2.06 -7.26 -10.33
CA LEU A 67 -1.58 -6.32 -11.35
C LEU A 67 -1.36 -7.03 -12.69
N ALA A 68 -0.71 -8.18 -12.65
CA ALA A 68 -0.50 -9.05 -13.80
C ALA A 68 -0.43 -10.51 -13.35
N PRO A 69 -1.58 -11.15 -13.05
CA PRO A 69 -1.60 -12.54 -12.58
C PRO A 69 -0.91 -13.52 -13.51
N SER A 70 -0.99 -13.31 -14.83
CA SER A 70 -0.30 -14.11 -15.85
C SER A 70 1.23 -14.04 -15.75
N LYS A 71 1.78 -13.03 -15.06
CA LYS A 71 3.21 -12.83 -14.79
C LYS A 71 3.55 -13.00 -13.30
N GLY A 72 2.71 -13.69 -12.52
CA GLY A 72 2.94 -13.92 -11.09
C GLY A 72 2.72 -12.70 -10.17
N LEU A 73 2.29 -11.54 -10.70
CA LEU A 73 1.94 -10.37 -9.89
C LEU A 73 0.48 -10.42 -9.43
N CYS A 74 0.21 -11.33 -8.49
CA CYS A 74 -1.07 -11.47 -7.82
C CYS A 74 -1.04 -10.91 -6.38
N ASN A 75 -2.22 -10.78 -5.78
CA ASN A 75 -2.35 -10.45 -4.37
C ASN A 75 -1.61 -11.47 -3.50
N GLY A 76 -0.81 -10.99 -2.54
CA GLY A 76 0.04 -11.82 -1.69
C GLY A 76 1.46 -12.05 -2.22
N THR A 77 1.74 -11.79 -3.51
CA THR A 77 3.10 -11.91 -4.05
C THR A 77 4.06 -11.00 -3.30
N ARG A 78 5.18 -11.57 -2.83
CA ARG A 78 6.23 -10.83 -2.14
C ARG A 78 7.32 -10.40 -3.12
N LEU A 79 7.81 -9.19 -2.95
CA LEU A 79 8.81 -8.58 -3.83
C LEU A 79 9.85 -7.82 -2.99
N ILE A 80 11.06 -7.67 -3.53
CA ILE A 80 12.14 -6.87 -2.95
C ILE A 80 12.22 -5.54 -3.68
N ILE A 81 12.14 -4.42 -2.95
CA ILE A 81 12.26 -3.08 -3.55
C ILE A 81 13.67 -2.86 -4.07
N THR A 82 13.80 -2.40 -5.32
CA THR A 82 15.11 -2.11 -5.94
C THR A 82 15.28 -0.66 -6.36
N LYS A 83 14.19 0.05 -6.70
CA LYS A 83 14.20 1.50 -6.95
C LYS A 83 12.92 2.16 -6.47
N LEU A 84 13.06 3.35 -5.92
CA LEU A 84 11.98 4.17 -5.39
C LEU A 84 11.92 5.46 -6.23
N GLN A 85 10.86 5.63 -7.02
CA GLN A 85 10.58 6.86 -7.76
C GLN A 85 9.20 7.40 -7.36
N PRO A 86 8.86 8.67 -7.65
CA PRO A 86 7.62 9.28 -7.17
C PRO A 86 6.33 8.54 -7.56
N ASN A 87 6.26 8.03 -8.80
CA ASN A 87 5.04 7.46 -9.38
C ASN A 87 5.14 5.96 -9.72
N ILE A 88 6.36 5.41 -9.72
CA ILE A 88 6.63 4.01 -10.06
C ILE A 88 7.67 3.46 -9.10
N ILE A 89 7.42 2.28 -8.56
CA ILE A 89 8.38 1.53 -7.75
C ILE A 89 8.87 0.35 -8.58
N GLN A 90 10.20 0.16 -8.63
CA GLN A 90 10.78 -1.04 -9.21
C GLN A 90 11.02 -2.07 -8.11
N ALA A 91 10.54 -3.29 -8.31
CA ALA A 91 10.74 -4.40 -7.38
C ALA A 91 11.13 -5.67 -8.13
N LYS A 92 11.81 -6.59 -7.45
CA LYS A 92 12.17 -7.91 -7.97
C LYS A 92 11.40 -9.01 -7.26
N SER A 93 11.20 -10.13 -7.95
CA SER A 93 10.79 -11.38 -7.30
C SER A 93 11.81 -11.79 -6.22
N ILE A 94 11.37 -12.61 -5.26
CA ILE A 94 12.23 -13.03 -4.13
C ILE A 94 13.44 -13.85 -4.61
N ASP A 95 13.26 -14.65 -5.66
CA ASP A 95 14.32 -15.41 -6.32
C ASP A 95 15.22 -14.54 -7.23
N GLY A 96 14.88 -13.25 -7.39
CA GLY A 96 15.66 -12.26 -8.14
C GLY A 96 15.59 -12.38 -9.66
N THR A 97 14.78 -13.28 -10.20
CA THR A 97 14.71 -13.62 -11.62
C THR A 97 13.94 -12.59 -12.44
N GLU A 98 12.84 -12.06 -11.89
CA GLU A 98 11.96 -11.13 -12.58
C GLU A 98 12.00 -9.74 -11.94
N THR A 99 11.89 -8.71 -12.79
CA THR A 99 11.80 -7.31 -12.37
C THR A 99 10.46 -6.73 -12.81
N PHE A 100 9.81 -6.04 -11.90
CA PHE A 100 8.47 -5.50 -12.06
C PHE A 100 8.42 -4.02 -11.74
N LEU A 101 7.48 -3.34 -12.40
CA LEU A 101 7.13 -1.95 -12.14
C LEU A 101 5.77 -1.91 -11.47
N ILE A 102 5.70 -1.28 -10.30
CA ILE A 102 4.49 -1.15 -9.49
C ILE A 102 4.06 0.32 -9.56
N PRO A 103 2.95 0.62 -10.25
CA PRO A 103 2.40 1.98 -10.28
C PRO A 103 1.52 2.27 -9.06
N ARG A 104 1.24 3.54 -8.82
CA ARG A 104 0.14 3.96 -7.94
C ARG A 104 -1.19 3.67 -8.64
N ILE A 105 -2.16 3.11 -7.92
CA ILE A 105 -3.49 2.82 -8.45
C ILE A 105 -4.58 3.28 -7.47
N PRO A 106 -5.82 3.56 -7.93
CA PRO A 106 -6.95 3.74 -7.04
C PRO A 106 -7.29 2.42 -6.35
N LEU A 107 -7.41 2.48 -5.02
CA LEU A 107 -7.75 1.34 -4.19
C LEU A 107 -9.03 1.65 -3.42
N ILE A 108 -10.02 0.80 -3.58
CA ILE A 108 -11.26 0.84 -2.81
C ILE A 108 -11.17 -0.26 -1.74
N PRO A 109 -11.50 0.04 -0.47
CA PRO A 109 -11.57 -0.96 0.59
C PRO A 109 -12.46 -2.15 0.20
N SER A 110 -11.99 -3.37 0.48
CA SER A 110 -12.75 -4.59 0.21
C SER A 110 -13.62 -4.89 1.43
N GLN A 111 -14.93 -4.61 1.32
CA GLN A 111 -15.92 -4.77 2.39
C GLN A 111 -15.61 -3.96 3.66
N THR A 112 -16.35 -2.87 3.84
CA THR A 112 -16.30 -2.06 5.05
C THR A 112 -17.70 -1.95 5.61
N SER A 113 -17.86 -2.19 6.91
CA SER A 113 -19.07 -1.84 7.67
C SER A 113 -19.21 -0.31 7.87
N MET A 114 -18.37 0.47 7.20
CA MET A 114 -18.39 1.93 7.26
C MET A 114 -19.62 2.47 6.52
N PRO A 115 -20.26 3.53 7.04
CA PRO A 115 -21.44 4.12 6.42
C PRO A 115 -21.11 4.89 5.13
N PHE A 116 -19.84 5.00 4.76
CA PHE A 116 -19.35 5.69 3.57
C PHE A 116 -18.36 4.83 2.78
N LYS A 117 -18.15 5.21 1.52
CA LYS A 117 -17.10 4.63 0.66
C LYS A 117 -16.08 5.71 0.35
N PHE A 118 -14.80 5.34 0.36
CA PHE A 118 -13.72 6.22 -0.08
C PHE A 118 -12.72 5.41 -0.93
N LYS A 119 -11.93 6.13 -1.73
CA LYS A 119 -10.83 5.57 -2.52
C LYS A 119 -9.51 6.15 -2.05
N ARG A 120 -8.46 5.33 -2.08
CA ARG A 120 -7.07 5.68 -1.77
C ARG A 120 -6.19 5.54 -3.00
N MET A 121 -5.56 6.62 -3.46
CA MET A 121 -4.54 6.59 -4.52
C MET A 121 -3.16 6.30 -3.92
N GLN A 122 -2.69 5.07 -4.05
CA GLN A 122 -1.42 4.63 -3.46
C GLN A 122 -0.83 3.43 -4.23
N PHE A 123 0.44 3.11 -3.98
CA PHE A 123 1.00 1.84 -4.42
C PHE A 123 0.25 0.67 -3.74
N PRO A 124 -0.14 -0.38 -4.49
CA PRO A 124 -0.92 -1.50 -3.96
C PRO A 124 -0.01 -2.50 -3.22
N ILE A 125 0.81 -2.02 -2.28
CA ILE A 125 1.78 -2.81 -1.53
C ILE A 125 1.76 -2.46 -0.05
N ARG A 126 2.23 -3.39 0.78
CA ARG A 126 2.56 -3.15 2.20
C ARG A 126 3.87 -3.83 2.58
N LEU A 127 4.55 -3.35 3.61
CA LEU A 127 5.70 -4.04 4.21
C LEU A 127 5.30 -5.44 4.69
N ALA A 128 6.18 -6.42 4.48
CA ALA A 128 5.88 -7.84 4.68
C ALA A 128 6.97 -8.61 5.47
N PHE A 129 7.59 -7.99 6.47
CA PHE A 129 8.56 -8.66 7.35
C PHE A 129 7.89 -9.68 8.30
N SER A 130 6.72 -9.32 8.83
CA SER A 130 5.89 -10.16 9.70
C SER A 130 4.45 -10.16 9.19
N MET A 131 3.78 -11.32 9.26
CA MET A 131 2.35 -11.45 9.03
C MET A 131 1.67 -11.89 10.31
N THR A 132 0.58 -11.22 10.68
CA THR A 132 -0.37 -11.78 11.64
C THR A 132 -1.19 -12.84 10.92
N ILE A 133 -1.23 -14.05 11.48
CA ILE A 133 -2.15 -15.10 11.01
C ILE A 133 -3.53 -14.69 11.50
N ASN A 134 -4.34 -14.09 10.64
CA ASN A 134 -5.78 -14.02 10.91
C ASN A 134 -6.35 -15.39 10.54
N LYS A 135 -6.74 -16.17 11.56
CA LYS A 135 -7.64 -17.31 11.41
C LYS A 135 -9.07 -16.81 11.25
#